data_AF-V8PCZ4-F1
#
_entry.id   AF-V8PCZ4-F1
#
_cell.length_a   1.000
_cell.length_b   1.000
_cell.length_c   1.000
_cell.angle_alpha   90.00
_cell.angle_beta   90.00
_cell.angle_gamma   90.00
#
_symmetry.space_group_name_H-M   'P 1'
#
loop_
_entity.id
_entity.type
_entity.pdbx_description
1 polymer ?
#
loop_
_entity_poly.entity_id
_entity_poly.type
_entity_poly.pdbx_seq_one_letter_code
_entity_poly.pdbx_strand_id
1 'polypeptide(L)'
;MNEWKTTMLNTSEYDSMTWFLHMLKDWIGFGYLEDFVNSVLQPLLILLVFFLLTYYVSSGIVLICYACTFCLYIWKKKYNIKGDVYNELWNKPKQRIANLVTLCGKIWHGCIEGKQTFCADILKRGYLLGIVPGGLREQNFSNENYNLEWSTHSGFAKVALKNKV
;
A
#
# COMPACT_ATOMS: atom_id res chain seq x y z
N MET A 1 -54.35 52.86 -2.45
CA MET A 1 -54.87 51.64 -3.10
C MET A 1 -53.76 50.85 -3.81
N ASN A 2 -52.48 51.11 -3.47
CA ASN A 2 -51.34 50.82 -4.33
C ASN A 2 -50.50 49.72 -3.68
N GLU A 3 -50.33 49.81 -2.35
CA GLU A 3 -49.66 48.80 -1.52
C GLU A 3 -50.43 47.47 -1.49
N TRP A 4 -51.75 47.50 -1.32
CA TRP A 4 -52.55 46.27 -1.34
C TRP A 4 -52.50 45.54 -2.69
N LYS A 5 -52.36 46.28 -3.80
CA LYS A 5 -52.22 45.68 -5.13
C LYS A 5 -50.83 45.04 -5.32
N THR A 6 -49.77 45.67 -4.83
CA THR A 6 -48.41 45.09 -4.89
C THR A 6 -48.27 43.87 -3.98
N THR A 7 -48.89 43.86 -2.79
CA THR A 7 -48.91 42.68 -1.92
C THR A 7 -49.69 41.51 -2.54
N MET A 8 -50.84 41.77 -3.16
CA MET A 8 -51.61 40.72 -3.85
C MET A 8 -50.86 40.16 -5.06
N LEU A 9 -50.20 41.00 -5.86
CA LEU A 9 -49.40 40.54 -7.00
C LEU A 9 -48.26 39.62 -6.56
N ASN A 10 -47.48 40.04 -5.56
CA ASN A 10 -46.37 39.24 -5.02
C ASN A 10 -46.85 37.89 -4.46
N THR A 11 -48.03 37.86 -3.83
CA THR A 11 -48.60 36.60 -3.30
C THR A 11 -49.00 35.66 -4.44
N SER A 12 -49.64 36.18 -5.50
CA SER A 12 -50.02 35.37 -6.67
C SER A 12 -48.81 34.87 -7.48
N GLU A 13 -47.76 35.67 -7.58
CA GLU A 13 -46.50 35.28 -8.23
C GLU A 13 -45.82 34.16 -7.43
N TYR A 14 -45.80 34.25 -6.10
CA TYR A 14 -45.28 33.20 -5.23
C TYR A 14 -46.07 31.89 -5.34
N ASP A 15 -47.39 31.96 -5.37
CA ASP A 15 -48.26 30.79 -5.55
C ASP A 15 -48.07 30.15 -6.94
N SER A 16 -47.89 30.96 -7.99
CA SER A 16 -47.60 30.45 -9.34
C SER A 16 -46.22 29.79 -9.44
N MET A 17 -45.20 30.38 -8.79
CA MET A 17 -43.85 29.80 -8.73
C MET A 17 -43.85 28.47 -7.97
N THR A 18 -44.52 28.39 -6.82
CA THR A 18 -44.56 27.16 -6.02
C THR A 18 -45.32 26.04 -6.74
N TRP A 19 -46.43 26.34 -7.41
CA TRP A 19 -47.14 25.38 -8.26
C TRP A 19 -46.29 24.90 -9.43
N PHE A 20 -45.59 25.81 -10.12
CA PHE A 20 -44.70 25.46 -11.22
C PHE A 20 -43.51 24.60 -10.76
N LEU A 21 -42.94 24.89 -9.59
CA LEU A 21 -41.90 24.07 -8.98
C LEU A 21 -42.41 22.67 -8.61
N HIS A 22 -43.63 22.54 -8.09
CA HIS A 22 -44.26 21.25 -7.84
C HIS A 22 -44.50 20.46 -9.12
N MET A 23 -45.01 21.10 -10.17
CA MET A 23 -45.19 20.50 -11.49
C MET A 23 -43.86 20.03 -12.11
N LEU A 24 -42.81 20.83 -12.00
CA LEU A 24 -41.47 20.44 -12.44
C LEU A 24 -40.92 19.27 -11.61
N LYS A 25 -41.13 19.28 -10.30
CA LYS A 25 -40.67 18.21 -9.39
C LYS A 25 -41.32 16.86 -9.71
N ASP A 26 -42.62 16.86 -10.00
CA ASP A 26 -43.36 15.66 -10.39
C ASP A 26 -43.04 15.23 -11.82
N TRP A 27 -42.87 16.17 -12.76
CA TRP A 27 -42.51 15.88 -14.15
C TRP A 27 -41.10 15.30 -14.30
N ILE A 28 -40.14 15.78 -13.50
CA ILE A 28 -38.76 15.26 -13.47
C ILE A 28 -38.66 13.96 -12.64
N GLY A 29 -39.72 13.58 -11.91
CA GLY A 29 -39.75 12.34 -11.14
C GLY A 29 -38.60 12.29 -10.14
N PHE A 30 -38.38 13.36 -9.36
CA PHE A 30 -37.22 13.49 -8.47
C PHE A 30 -37.01 12.31 -7.51
N GLY A 31 -38.07 11.62 -7.08
CA GLY A 31 -37.95 10.40 -6.28
C GLY A 31 -37.24 9.25 -7.03
N TYR A 32 -37.55 9.05 -8.32
CA TYR A 32 -36.84 8.10 -9.17
C TYR A 32 -35.39 8.53 -9.40
N LEU A 33 -35.12 9.84 -9.47
CA LEU A 33 -33.78 10.36 -9.65
C LEU A 33 -32.91 10.12 -8.41
N GLU A 34 -33.47 10.33 -7.21
CA GLU A 34 -32.80 10.04 -5.94
C GLU A 34 -32.51 8.54 -5.79
N ASP A 35 -33.49 7.68 -6.08
CA ASP A 35 -33.32 6.23 -6.06
C ASP A 35 -32.31 5.76 -7.11
N PHE A 36 -32.30 6.36 -8.30
CA PHE A 36 -31.32 6.06 -9.35
C PHE A 36 -29.91 6.50 -8.97
N VAL A 37 -29.76 7.71 -8.42
CA VAL A 37 -28.47 8.23 -7.94
C VAL A 37 -27.92 7.34 -6.83
N ASN A 38 -28.76 6.93 -5.87
CA ASN A 38 -28.31 6.11 -4.76
C ASN A 38 -28.05 4.65 -5.14
N SER A 39 -28.89 4.07 -6.01
CA SER A 39 -28.77 2.65 -6.39
C SER A 39 -27.71 2.39 -7.46
N VAL A 40 -27.47 3.35 -8.36
CA VAL A 40 -26.63 3.16 -9.55
C VAL A 40 -25.43 4.10 -9.54
N LEU A 41 -25.63 5.40 -9.36
CA LEU A 41 -24.55 6.38 -9.48
C LEU A 41 -23.57 6.30 -8.30
N GLN A 42 -24.07 6.19 -7.05
CA GLN A 42 -23.25 6.09 -5.85
C GLN A 42 -22.30 4.88 -5.85
N PRO A 43 -22.74 3.62 -6.09
CA PRO A 43 -21.81 2.49 -6.13
C PRO A 43 -20.82 2.60 -7.30
N LEU A 44 -21.23 3.15 -8.46
CA LEU A 44 -20.32 3.41 -9.58
C LEU A 44 -19.23 4.43 -9.23
N LEU A 45 -19.59 5.51 -8.53
CA LEU A 45 -18.64 6.52 -8.07
C LEU A 45 -17.68 5.94 -7.02
N ILE A 46 -18.19 5.15 -6.07
CA ILE A 46 -17.36 4.45 -5.09
C ILE A 46 -16.37 3.50 -5.79
N LEU A 47 -16.85 2.72 -6.75
CA LEU A 47 -16.03 1.82 -7.56
C LEU A 47 -14.94 2.60 -8.32
N LEU A 48 -15.28 3.73 -8.94
CA LEU A 48 -14.33 4.60 -9.62
C LEU A 48 -13.25 5.11 -8.66
N VAL A 49 -13.64 5.54 -7.44
CA VAL A 49 -12.68 5.98 -6.41
C VAL A 49 -11.73 4.85 -6.01
N PHE A 50 -12.22 3.61 -5.85
CA PHE A 50 -11.37 2.46 -5.57
C PHE A 50 -10.39 2.15 -6.72
N PHE A 51 -10.84 2.25 -7.97
CA PHE A 51 -9.95 2.09 -9.13
C PHE A 51 -8.89 3.18 -9.19
N LEU A 52 -9.26 4.44 -8.96
CA LEU A 52 -8.32 5.55 -8.92
C LEU A 52 -7.30 5.35 -7.79
N LEU A 53 -7.75 5.01 -6.59
CA LEU A 53 -6.86 4.73 -5.45
C LEU A 53 -5.84 3.64 -5.79
N THR A 54 -6.31 2.52 -6.34
CA THR A 54 -5.46 1.39 -6.74
C THR A 54 -4.46 1.80 -7.83
N TYR A 55 -4.91 2.58 -8.81
CA TYR A 55 -4.07 3.11 -9.89
C TYR A 55 -2.96 4.02 -9.35
N TYR A 56 -3.27 4.96 -8.47
CA TYR A 56 -2.28 5.86 -7.89
C TYR A 56 -1.24 5.13 -7.05
N VAL A 57 -1.67 4.16 -6.23
CA VAL A 57 -0.75 3.30 -5.46
C VAL A 57 0.18 2.52 -6.40
N SER A 58 -0.38 1.90 -7.44
CA SER A 58 0.40 1.09 -8.40
C SER A 58 1.39 1.94 -9.19
N SER A 59 0.95 3.10 -9.67
CA SER A 59 1.80 4.08 -10.39
C SER A 59 2.95 4.59 -9.50
N GLY A 60 2.67 4.88 -8.23
CA GLY A 60 3.68 5.28 -7.26
C GLY A 60 4.78 4.24 -7.07
N ILE A 61 4.41 2.95 -6.94
CA ILE A 61 5.38 1.85 -6.81
C ILE A 61 6.28 1.78 -8.05
N VAL A 62 5.69 1.86 -9.26
CA VAL A 62 6.45 1.84 -10.51
C VAL A 62 7.43 3.00 -10.60
N LEU A 63 7.01 4.22 -10.23
CA LEU A 63 7.87 5.40 -10.24
C LEU A 63 9.06 5.24 -9.29
N ILE A 64 8.82 4.73 -8.08
CA ILE A 64 9.88 4.44 -7.11
C ILE A 64 10.87 3.41 -7.68
N CYS A 65 10.38 2.33 -8.30
CA CYS A 65 11.23 1.34 -8.95
C CYS A 65 12.12 1.96 -10.05
N TYR A 66 11.56 2.80 -10.92
CA TYR A 66 12.32 3.52 -11.95
C TYR A 66 13.34 4.50 -11.36
N ALA A 67 12.98 5.22 -10.30
CA ALA A 67 13.91 6.10 -9.60
C ALA A 67 15.09 5.30 -9.00
N CYS A 68 14.82 4.12 -8.43
CA CYS A 68 15.85 3.22 -7.91
C CYS A 68 16.80 2.74 -9.01
N THR A 69 16.29 2.29 -10.16
CA THR A 69 17.15 1.84 -11.28
C THR A 69 17.99 2.98 -11.86
N PHE A 70 17.41 4.18 -11.96
CA PHE A 70 18.12 5.38 -12.37
C PHE A 70 19.26 5.77 -11.41
N CYS A 71 18.99 5.74 -10.10
CA CYS A 71 20.01 5.96 -9.08
C CYS A 71 21.15 4.94 -9.18
N LEU A 72 20.83 3.66 -9.37
CA LEU A 72 21.83 2.60 -9.58
C LEU A 72 22.64 2.81 -10.85
N TYR A 73 22.01 3.29 -11.93
CA TYR A 73 22.69 3.62 -13.18
C TYR A 73 23.69 4.76 -13.03
N ILE A 74 23.29 5.86 -12.36
CA ILE A 74 24.21 6.97 -12.03
C ILE A 74 25.38 6.45 -11.20
N TRP A 75 25.10 5.62 -10.20
CA TRP A 75 26.12 5.04 -9.34
C TRP A 75 27.13 4.21 -10.13
N LYS A 76 26.64 3.31 -11.00
CA LYS A 76 27.48 2.50 -11.89
C LYS A 76 28.41 3.37 -12.73
N LYS A 77 27.88 4.47 -13.29
CA LYS A 77 28.65 5.40 -14.12
C LYS A 77 29.66 6.23 -13.32
N LYS A 78 29.29 6.70 -12.12
CA LYS A 78 30.14 7.50 -11.23
C LYS A 78 31.39 6.76 -10.77
N TYR A 79 31.28 5.46 -10.50
CA TYR A 79 32.39 4.63 -10.00
C TYR A 79 33.11 3.83 -11.10
N ASN A 80 32.78 4.07 -12.38
CA ASN A 80 33.35 3.39 -13.55
C ASN A 80 33.46 1.85 -13.36
N ILE A 81 32.42 1.24 -12.77
CA ILE A 81 32.44 -0.16 -12.37
C ILE A 81 32.41 -1.03 -13.63
N LYS A 82 33.55 -1.65 -13.96
CA LYS A 82 33.73 -2.55 -15.11
C LYS A 82 33.33 -4.01 -14.82
N GLY A 83 33.11 -4.36 -13.56
CA GLY A 83 32.78 -5.72 -13.14
C GLY A 83 31.29 -6.01 -13.00
N ASP A 84 30.99 -7.28 -13.14
CA ASP A 84 29.79 -8.03 -12.75
C ASP A 84 29.15 -7.57 -11.42
N VAL A 85 27.86 -7.87 -11.27
CA VAL A 85 27.00 -7.45 -10.13
C VAL A 85 27.55 -7.92 -8.76
N TYR A 86 28.54 -8.81 -8.73
CA TYR A 86 29.18 -9.38 -7.54
C TYR A 86 30.41 -8.60 -7.03
N ASN A 87 30.77 -7.49 -7.67
CA ASN A 87 31.93 -6.70 -7.26
C ASN A 87 31.79 -6.14 -5.83
N GLU A 88 32.88 -6.08 -5.05
CA GLU A 88 32.83 -5.69 -3.62
C GLU A 88 32.23 -4.29 -3.36
N LEU A 89 32.32 -3.40 -4.34
CA LEU A 89 31.72 -2.06 -4.30
C LEU A 89 30.19 -2.10 -4.14
N TRP A 90 29.54 -3.17 -4.59
CA TRP A 90 28.09 -3.36 -4.48
C TRP A 90 27.65 -3.88 -3.12
N ASN A 91 28.56 -4.35 -2.27
CA ASN A 91 28.19 -4.98 -0.99
C ASN A 91 27.48 -4.00 -0.05
N LYS A 92 27.99 -2.76 0.08
CA LYS A 92 27.39 -1.72 0.94
C LYS A 92 26.00 -1.27 0.43
N PRO A 93 25.82 -0.94 -0.87
CA PRO A 93 24.49 -0.66 -1.43
C PRO A 93 23.50 -1.83 -1.29
N LYS A 94 23.91 -3.07 -1.61
CA LYS A 94 23.05 -4.26 -1.47
C LYS A 94 22.54 -4.42 -0.05
N GLN A 95 23.43 -4.30 0.93
CA GLN A 95 23.05 -4.37 2.35
C GLN A 95 22.04 -3.27 2.74
N ARG A 96 22.20 -2.05 2.21
CA ARG A 96 21.25 -0.94 2.44
C ARG A 96 19.88 -1.21 1.81
N ILE A 97 19.85 -1.68 0.56
CA ILE A 97 18.61 -2.02 -0.15
C ILE A 97 17.89 -3.14 0.56
N ALA A 98 18.60 -4.19 0.93
CA ALA A 98 18.01 -5.33 1.60
C ALA A 98 17.42 -4.92 2.96
N ASN A 99 18.13 -4.13 3.76
CA ASN A 99 17.61 -3.63 5.03
C ASN A 99 16.31 -2.83 4.84
N LEU A 100 16.23 -2.02 3.78
CA LEU A 100 15.02 -1.27 3.43
C LEU A 100 13.87 -2.20 3.04
N VAL A 101 14.12 -3.19 2.17
CA VAL A 101 13.12 -4.20 1.77
C VAL A 101 12.63 -4.98 2.99
N THR A 102 13.53 -5.31 3.92
CA THR A 102 13.16 -5.98 5.18
C THR A 102 12.24 -5.09 6.00
N LEU A 103 12.57 -3.81 6.15
CA LEU A 103 11.74 -2.85 6.88
C LEU A 103 10.34 -2.76 6.27
N CYS A 104 10.24 -2.67 4.94
CA CYS A 104 8.96 -2.68 4.23
C CYS A 104 8.21 -3.99 4.45
N GLY A 105 8.89 -5.14 4.37
CA GLY A 105 8.30 -6.45 4.64
C GLY A 105 7.81 -6.61 6.08
N LYS A 106 8.49 -6.00 7.07
CA LYS A 106 8.01 -5.92 8.45
C LYS A 106 6.72 -5.13 8.55
N ILE A 107 6.66 -3.97 7.91
CA ILE A 107 5.48 -3.08 7.95
C ILE A 107 4.28 -3.74 7.25
N TRP A 108 4.52 -4.40 6.11
CA TRP A 108 3.45 -4.95 5.28
C TRP A 108 2.97 -6.32 5.74
N HIS A 109 3.90 -7.23 6.07
CA HIS A 109 3.58 -8.63 6.36
C HIS A 109 3.70 -8.98 7.86
N GLY A 110 4.08 -8.02 8.71
CA GLY A 110 4.26 -8.26 10.14
C GLY A 110 5.43 -9.19 10.46
N CYS A 111 6.44 -9.30 9.58
CA CYS A 111 7.59 -10.15 9.80
C CYS A 111 8.30 -9.75 11.10
N ILE A 112 8.36 -10.64 12.08
CA ILE A 112 8.79 -10.31 13.45
C ILE A 112 10.32 -10.39 13.53
N GLU A 113 10.93 -9.50 14.31
CA GLU A 113 12.35 -9.64 14.65
C GLU A 113 12.60 -10.96 15.40
N GLY A 114 13.43 -11.81 14.82
CA GLY A 114 13.80 -13.13 15.36
C GLY A 114 14.69 -13.04 16.61
N LYS A 115 14.31 -12.28 17.63
CA LYS A 115 14.97 -12.32 18.94
C LYS A 115 14.81 -13.73 19.49
N GLN A 116 15.94 -14.34 19.87
CA GLN A 116 15.99 -15.72 20.35
C GLN A 116 15.04 -15.96 21.54
N THR A 117 14.86 -14.97 22.41
CA THR A 117 13.96 -15.05 23.57
C THR A 117 12.49 -15.18 23.16
N PHE A 118 12.08 -14.45 22.13
CA PHE A 118 10.72 -14.49 21.61
C PHE A 118 10.45 -15.79 20.87
N CYS A 119 11.37 -16.23 20.00
CA CYS A 119 11.28 -17.52 19.33
C CYS A 119 11.19 -18.69 20.34
N ALA A 120 11.97 -18.62 21.42
CA ALA A 120 11.90 -19.62 22.49
C ALA A 120 10.57 -19.59 23.24
N ASP A 121 9.96 -18.42 23.45
CA ASP A 121 8.64 -18.31 24.08
C ASP A 121 7.53 -18.91 23.21
N ILE A 122 7.56 -18.66 21.89
CA ILE A 122 6.61 -19.26 20.93
C ILE A 122 6.68 -20.79 20.95
N LEU A 123 7.90 -21.34 20.91
CA LEU A 123 8.12 -22.79 20.94
C LEU A 123 7.63 -23.40 22.27
N LYS A 124 7.87 -22.73 23.40
CA LYS A 124 7.38 -23.17 24.72
C LYS A 124 5.85 -23.17 24.82
N ARG A 125 5.18 -22.27 24.10
CA ARG A 125 3.71 -22.22 24.01
C ARG A 125 3.14 -23.31 23.10
N GLY A 126 3.98 -24.10 22.43
CA GLY A 126 3.54 -25.19 21.55
C GLY A 126 3.11 -24.72 20.15
N TYR A 127 3.42 -23.49 19.76
CA TYR A 127 3.13 -22.99 18.42
C TYR A 127 4.21 -23.38 17.41
N LEU A 128 3.80 -23.57 16.15
CA LEU A 128 4.72 -23.81 15.04
C LEU A 128 5.46 -22.51 14.69
N LEU A 129 6.78 -22.59 14.52
CA LEU A 129 7.63 -21.46 14.16
C LEU A 129 8.47 -21.81 12.92
N GLY A 130 8.22 -21.11 11.82
CA GLY A 130 9.09 -21.15 10.64
C GLY A 130 10.24 -20.16 10.80
N ILE A 131 11.48 -20.64 10.67
CA ILE A 131 12.68 -19.79 10.68
C ILE A 131 13.40 -19.97 9.35
N VAL A 132 13.78 -18.86 8.71
CA VAL A 132 14.63 -18.86 7.52
C VAL A 132 16.09 -18.73 7.99
N PRO A 133 16.87 -19.81 8.02
CA PRO A 133 18.30 -19.73 8.33
C PRO A 133 18.99 -18.87 7.26
N GLY A 134 20.00 -18.08 7.66
CA GLY A 134 20.74 -17.14 6.79
C GLY A 134 20.06 -15.80 6.46
N GLY A 135 18.73 -15.78 6.41
CA GLY A 135 17.92 -14.58 6.25
C GLY A 135 18.41 -13.67 5.11
N LEU A 136 18.54 -12.39 5.40
CA LEU A 136 18.90 -11.38 4.41
C LEU A 136 20.33 -11.51 3.88
N ARG A 137 21.24 -12.12 4.64
CA ARG A 137 22.63 -12.30 4.23
C ARG A 137 22.70 -13.33 3.13
N GLU A 138 22.10 -14.48 3.34
CA GLU A 138 22.06 -15.56 2.35
C GLU A 138 21.39 -15.08 1.05
N GLN A 139 20.28 -14.32 1.13
CA GLN A 139 19.66 -13.71 -0.05
C GLN A 139 20.56 -12.74 -0.83
N ASN A 140 21.48 -12.03 -0.16
CA ASN A 140 22.33 -11.02 -0.82
C ASN A 140 23.67 -11.58 -1.32
N PHE A 141 24.15 -12.66 -0.72
CA PHE A 141 25.48 -13.22 -0.94
C PHE A 141 25.47 -14.64 -1.52
N SER A 142 24.31 -15.31 -1.62
CA SER A 142 24.21 -16.55 -2.37
C SER A 142 24.59 -16.34 -3.82
N ASN A 143 25.45 -17.22 -4.31
CA ASN A 143 25.87 -17.32 -5.70
C ASN A 143 25.15 -18.50 -6.38
N GLU A 144 25.45 -18.73 -7.66
CA GLU A 144 24.91 -19.85 -8.45
C GLU A 144 25.23 -21.24 -7.88
N ASN A 145 26.25 -21.34 -7.01
CA ASN A 145 26.60 -22.58 -6.32
C ASN A 145 25.77 -22.81 -5.04
N TYR A 146 24.88 -21.87 -4.67
CA TYR A 146 24.04 -21.95 -3.47
C TYR A 146 24.81 -22.34 -2.20
N ASN A 147 26.01 -21.79 -2.02
CA ASN A 147 26.79 -22.02 -0.81
C ASN A 147 26.00 -21.50 0.41
N LEU A 148 25.84 -22.35 1.43
CA LEU A 148 25.20 -21.97 2.69
C LEU A 148 26.09 -20.98 3.44
N GLU A 149 25.63 -19.73 3.58
CA GLU A 149 26.40 -18.64 4.17
C GLU A 149 25.73 -18.08 5.43
N TRP A 150 25.72 -18.88 6.49
CA TRP A 150 25.17 -18.45 7.79
C TRP A 150 26.13 -17.57 8.59
N SER A 151 27.43 -17.58 8.26
CA SER A 151 28.48 -16.81 8.95
C SER A 151 28.35 -16.91 10.48
N THR A 152 28.15 -15.79 11.19
CA THR A 152 27.97 -15.76 12.65
C THR A 152 26.51 -15.90 13.12
N HIS A 153 25.54 -15.99 12.20
CA HIS A 153 24.11 -16.08 12.50
C HIS A 153 23.69 -17.48 12.96
N SER A 154 24.03 -17.82 14.20
CA SER A 154 23.69 -19.11 14.84
C SER A 154 22.45 -19.05 15.75
N GLY A 155 21.68 -17.96 15.69
CA GLY A 155 20.60 -17.72 16.64
C GLY A 155 19.47 -18.75 16.58
N PHE A 156 19.11 -19.21 15.39
CA PHE A 156 18.11 -20.25 15.20
C PHE A 156 18.57 -21.58 15.82
N ALA A 157 19.83 -21.97 15.61
CA ALA A 157 20.41 -23.18 16.17
C ALA A 157 20.44 -23.15 17.71
N LYS A 158 20.75 -21.99 18.31
CA LYS A 158 20.70 -21.82 19.77
C LYS A 158 19.29 -21.98 20.33
N VAL A 159 18.27 -21.51 19.61
CA VAL A 159 16.86 -21.67 20.01
C VAL A 159 16.42 -23.13 19.90
N ALA A 160 16.80 -23.83 18.84
CA ALA A 160 16.53 -25.26 18.67
C ALA A 160 17.18 -26.10 19.78
N LEU A 161 18.49 -25.91 20.01
CA LEU A 161 19.23 -26.58 21.08
C LEU A 161 18.63 -26.33 22.47
N LYS A 162 18.18 -25.09 22.75
CA LYS A 162 17.58 -24.72 24.03
C LYS A 162 16.23 -25.41 24.28
N ASN A 163 15.46 -25.65 23.22
CA ASN A 163 14.13 -26.26 23.32
C ASN A 163 14.11 -27.75 22.97
N LYS A 164 15.27 -28.35 22.65
CA LYS A 164 15.43 -29.76 22.26
C LYS A 164 14.52 -30.15 21.08
N VAL A 165 14.46 -29.28 20.07
CA VAL A 165 13.72 -29.47 18.81
C VAL A 165 14.70 -29.60 17.64
#